data_AF-A0A9P6QYV4-F1
#
_entry.id   AF-A0A9P6QYV4-F1
#
_cell.length_a   1.000
_cell.length_b   1.000
_cell.length_c   1.000
_cell.angle_alpha   90.00
_cell.angle_beta   90.00
_cell.angle_gamma   90.00
#
_symmetry.space_group_name_H-M   'P 1'
#
loop_
_entity.id
_entity.type
_entity.pdbx_description
1 polymer ?
#
loop_
_entity_poly.entity_id
_entity_poly.type
_entity_poly.pdbx_seq_one_letter_code
_entity_poly.pdbx_strand_id
1 'polypeptide(L)'
;MVTRNNIQRPKFNLQKLGRVRKQALKSNSTSYKSVVSTNIQHVRRISKKKAQQKQKVIKHAMDSAIVKAGGVREATMKEAPVQKEEPIVVKAVPSGPGTTLGAPSADSLIPDIPGVPIDARSEGMLRERICRAIGINGSRFIGAQPVSFTRTTLQELKSEDYFVAEKSDGVRVLLYCVLNERGQQQVFLVDRKNKFSYVPQLRFPIAGNLQAYHNETIVDGELVTDQEPDGSQVVRYLAFDLLAYNGQNIIKKPLRSRLARLQQEFVTPYRELLKVAQPQFVREQPFKVGLKEVNLSYGIEKMFREVLPRLKHGSDGLIFTSAVAEYVPSTNVKMLKWKPPSENTIDFRLSLEFPTNQGVPDYNQKPQFVLHEWQGGQQYNRFGLMAVDDGLWEHWKSTSTPLQNRVVEVNYSPNDMTWRFFRFRDDKEHGNHSSVVRKVQESIRDGVERDELLQAQAEIRSAWKQRESYQQQQQQQQQQHQQQQHYQ
;
A
#
# COMPACT_ATOMS: atom_id res chain seq x y z
N MET A 1 4.09 -68.27 6.53
CA MET A 1 3.82 -67.57 5.25
C MET A 1 3.54 -66.11 5.54
N VAL A 2 4.51 -65.21 5.36
CA VAL A 2 4.39 -63.85 4.76
C VAL A 2 5.84 -63.43 4.48
N THR A 3 6.15 -63.27 3.20
CA THR A 3 7.48 -63.02 2.61
C THR A 3 7.94 -61.58 2.83
N ARG A 4 9.15 -61.41 3.38
CA ARG A 4 9.89 -60.13 3.43
C ARG A 4 10.54 -59.85 2.07
N ASN A 5 10.13 -58.79 1.39
CA ASN A 5 10.83 -58.29 0.21
C ASN A 5 11.97 -57.35 0.61
N ASN A 6 13.19 -57.80 0.31
CA ASN A 6 14.43 -57.04 0.31
C ASN A 6 14.43 -56.04 -0.85
N ILE A 7 14.60 -54.75 -0.58
CA ILE A 7 15.02 -53.76 -1.58
C ILE A 7 16.33 -53.13 -1.10
N GLN A 8 17.42 -53.50 -1.77
CA GLN A 8 18.76 -52.95 -1.60
C GLN A 8 18.79 -51.46 -1.99
N ARG A 9 19.31 -50.61 -1.10
CA ARG A 9 19.74 -49.24 -1.43
C ARG A 9 21.19 -49.27 -1.96
N PRO A 10 21.54 -48.57 -3.05
CA PRO A 10 22.92 -48.55 -3.52
C PRO A 10 23.80 -47.69 -2.59
N LYS A 11 24.89 -48.28 -2.08
CA LYS A 11 25.97 -47.59 -1.37
C LYS A 11 26.75 -46.73 -2.37
N PHE A 12 26.76 -45.40 -2.19
CA PHE A 12 27.67 -44.50 -2.89
C PHE A 12 29.10 -44.74 -2.40
N ASN A 13 29.96 -45.26 -3.27
CA ASN A 13 31.37 -45.50 -2.99
C ASN A 13 32.21 -44.26 -3.36
N LEU A 14 32.59 -43.48 -2.35
CA LEU A 14 33.38 -42.24 -2.46
C LEU A 14 34.86 -42.44 -2.89
N GLN A 15 35.31 -43.68 -3.14
CA GLN A 15 36.69 -43.93 -3.58
C GLN A 15 36.91 -43.93 -5.11
N LYS A 16 35.86 -43.75 -5.93
CA LYS A 16 35.98 -43.70 -7.40
C LYS A 16 36.13 -42.30 -8.03
N LEU A 17 36.01 -41.23 -7.23
CA LEU A 17 36.25 -39.84 -7.67
C LEU A 17 37.73 -39.41 -7.60
N GLY A 18 38.60 -40.24 -7.00
CA GLY A 18 40.03 -39.96 -6.87
C GLY A 18 40.92 -40.38 -8.05
N ARG A 19 40.39 -41.10 -9.06
CA ARG A 19 41.19 -41.63 -10.18
C ARG A 19 40.95 -40.97 -11.54
N VAL A 20 40.00 -40.05 -11.67
CA VAL A 20 39.78 -39.28 -12.92
C VAL A 20 40.63 -37.99 -12.96
N ARG A 21 41.32 -37.64 -11.87
CA ARG A 21 42.10 -36.40 -11.77
C ARG A 21 43.59 -36.50 -12.09
N LYS A 22 44.09 -37.67 -12.53
CA LYS A 22 45.52 -37.88 -12.86
C LYS A 22 45.81 -38.37 -14.28
N GLN A 23 44.82 -38.36 -15.18
CA GLN A 23 45.02 -38.80 -16.58
C GLN A 23 44.49 -37.82 -17.64
N ALA A 24 44.33 -36.54 -17.28
CA ALA A 24 43.89 -35.48 -18.19
C ALA A 24 44.90 -34.31 -18.27
N LEU A 25 46.18 -34.63 -18.23
CA LEU A 25 47.27 -33.78 -18.75
C LEU A 25 47.82 -34.53 -19.97
N LYS A 26 47.42 -34.06 -21.17
CA LYS A 26 47.84 -34.44 -22.54
C LYS A 26 46.67 -34.91 -23.43
N SER A 27 45.91 -33.96 -23.98
CA SER A 27 45.43 -33.97 -25.39
C SER A 27 44.43 -32.82 -25.66
N ASN A 28 44.72 -32.07 -26.73
CA ASN A 28 43.94 -31.07 -27.49
C ASN A 28 42.72 -30.35 -26.86
N SER A 29 42.85 -29.02 -26.79
CA SER A 29 41.97 -28.04 -26.14
C SER A 29 40.70 -27.64 -26.92
N THR A 30 40.33 -28.34 -27.99
CA THR A 30 39.17 -27.97 -28.84
C THR A 30 37.89 -28.76 -28.52
N SER A 31 38.02 -29.99 -27.99
CA SER A 31 36.87 -30.87 -27.71
C SER A 31 36.14 -30.54 -26.39
N TYR A 32 36.87 -30.11 -25.35
CA TYR A 32 36.29 -29.84 -24.02
C TYR A 32 35.39 -28.59 -23.97
N LYS A 33 35.68 -27.57 -24.80
CA LYS A 33 34.86 -26.34 -24.88
C LYS A 33 33.53 -26.58 -25.58
N SER A 34 33.48 -27.49 -26.56
CA SER A 34 32.25 -27.84 -27.30
C SER A 34 31.26 -28.63 -26.42
N VAL A 35 31.74 -29.60 -25.64
CA VAL A 35 30.89 -30.44 -24.78
C VAL A 35 30.33 -29.64 -23.59
N VAL A 36 31.12 -28.74 -22.98
CA VAL A 36 30.66 -27.87 -21.89
C VAL A 36 29.67 -26.81 -22.38
N SER A 37 29.91 -26.23 -23.56
CA SER A 37 28.98 -25.31 -24.24
C SER A 37 27.63 -25.95 -24.51
N THR A 38 27.63 -27.16 -25.07
CA THR A 38 26.41 -27.89 -25.45
C THR A 38 25.59 -28.28 -24.22
N ASN A 39 26.25 -28.72 -23.13
CA ASN A 39 25.57 -29.04 -21.87
C ASN A 39 24.97 -27.81 -21.17
N ILE A 40 25.66 -26.66 -21.19
CA ILE A 40 25.13 -25.40 -20.64
C ILE A 40 23.93 -24.90 -21.46
N GLN A 41 23.98 -25.01 -22.79
CA GLN A 41 22.85 -24.66 -23.65
C GLN A 41 21.66 -25.61 -23.45
N HIS A 42 21.91 -26.90 -23.24
CA HIS A 42 20.86 -27.89 -22.97
C HIS A 42 20.17 -27.63 -21.62
N VAL A 43 20.94 -27.35 -20.55
CA VAL A 43 20.41 -26.99 -19.24
C VAL A 43 19.63 -25.67 -19.30
N ARG A 44 20.11 -24.66 -20.04
CA ARG A 44 19.39 -23.39 -20.25
C ARG A 44 18.07 -23.59 -21.02
N ARG A 45 18.03 -24.49 -22.02
CA ARG A 45 16.80 -24.85 -22.75
C ARG A 45 15.80 -25.58 -21.86
N ILE A 46 16.24 -26.50 -21.01
CA ILE A 46 15.37 -27.20 -20.05
C ILE A 46 14.79 -26.20 -19.02
N SER A 47 15.62 -25.29 -18.50
CA SER A 47 15.16 -24.26 -17.55
C SER A 47 14.18 -23.27 -18.20
N LYS A 48 14.40 -22.86 -19.46
CA LYS A 48 13.45 -22.02 -20.22
C LYS A 48 12.14 -22.76 -20.49
N LYS A 49 12.17 -24.04 -20.88
CA LYS A 49 10.97 -24.86 -21.08
C LYS A 49 10.18 -25.04 -19.77
N LYS A 50 10.85 -25.29 -18.64
CA LYS A 50 10.19 -25.35 -17.33
C LYS A 50 9.59 -24.01 -16.90
N ALA A 51 10.27 -22.89 -17.17
CA ALA A 51 9.75 -21.56 -16.89
C ALA A 51 8.51 -21.24 -17.75
N GLN A 52 8.53 -21.56 -19.05
CA GLN A 52 7.38 -21.39 -19.95
C GLN A 52 6.20 -22.29 -19.58
N GLN A 53 6.47 -23.53 -19.16
CA GLN A 53 5.42 -24.44 -18.65
C GLN A 53 4.78 -23.87 -17.38
N LYS A 54 5.60 -23.32 -16.45
CA LYS A 54 5.11 -22.68 -15.22
C LYS A 54 4.30 -21.41 -15.52
N GLN A 55 4.72 -20.61 -16.51
CA GLN A 55 3.99 -19.43 -16.98
C GLN A 55 2.62 -19.79 -17.60
N LYS A 56 2.55 -20.89 -18.37
CA LYS A 56 1.29 -21.39 -18.95
C LYS A 56 0.31 -21.89 -17.87
N VAL A 57 0.81 -22.59 -16.85
CA VAL A 57 -0.01 -23.04 -15.71
C VAL A 57 -0.53 -21.85 -14.90
N ILE A 58 0.29 -20.82 -14.70
CA ILE A 58 -0.13 -19.58 -14.01
C ILE A 58 -1.19 -18.84 -14.82
N LYS A 59 -1.00 -18.71 -16.15
CA LYS A 59 -2.01 -18.07 -17.02
C LYS A 59 -3.33 -18.83 -16.97
N HIS A 60 -3.30 -20.16 -17.05
CA HIS A 60 -4.50 -20.99 -16.97
C HIS A 60 -5.20 -20.93 -15.60
N ALA A 61 -4.45 -20.81 -14.51
CA ALA A 61 -5.00 -20.65 -13.16
C ALA A 61 -5.65 -19.27 -12.96
N MET A 62 -5.07 -18.21 -13.53
CA MET A 62 -5.66 -16.87 -13.52
C MET A 62 -6.90 -16.79 -14.39
N ASP A 63 -6.88 -17.37 -15.60
CA ASP A 63 -8.04 -17.41 -16.50
C ASP A 63 -9.19 -18.24 -15.88
N SER A 64 -8.88 -19.36 -15.20
CA SER A 64 -9.88 -20.16 -14.49
C SER A 64 -10.48 -19.46 -13.26
N ALA A 65 -9.69 -18.63 -12.57
CA ALA A 65 -10.19 -17.80 -11.46
C ALA A 65 -11.10 -16.67 -11.96
N ILE A 66 -10.84 -16.12 -13.15
CA ILE A 66 -11.67 -15.09 -13.79
C ILE A 66 -13.00 -15.69 -14.29
N VAL A 67 -12.99 -16.91 -14.86
CA VAL A 67 -14.22 -17.60 -15.29
C VAL A 67 -15.09 -18.01 -14.10
N LYS A 68 -14.52 -18.45 -12.98
CA LYS A 68 -15.27 -18.74 -11.74
C LYS A 68 -15.88 -17.49 -11.08
N ALA A 69 -15.33 -16.30 -11.33
CA ALA A 69 -15.87 -15.04 -10.84
C ALA A 69 -16.92 -14.41 -11.78
N GLY A 70 -17.02 -14.87 -13.03
CA GLY A 70 -17.92 -14.31 -14.05
C GLY A 70 -19.13 -15.18 -14.42
N GLY A 71 -19.41 -16.24 -13.67
CA GLY A 71 -20.46 -17.21 -13.98
C GLY A 71 -21.70 -17.10 -13.09
N VAL A 72 -22.50 -16.05 -13.26
CA VAL A 72 -23.93 -16.07 -12.90
C VAL A 72 -24.70 -15.50 -14.09
N ARG A 73 -25.27 -16.38 -14.91
CA ARG A 73 -26.26 -16.03 -15.93
C ARG A 73 -27.66 -16.38 -15.41
N GLU A 74 -28.54 -15.41 -15.60
CA GLU A 74 -29.99 -15.46 -15.82
C GLU A 74 -30.67 -16.82 -15.65
N ALA A 75 -31.57 -16.89 -14.68
CA ALA A 75 -32.66 -17.85 -14.65
C ALA A 75 -33.99 -17.10 -14.55
N THR A 76 -34.77 -17.20 -15.62
CA THR A 76 -36.18 -16.85 -15.80
C THR A 76 -37.06 -17.22 -14.60
N MET A 77 -37.83 -16.25 -14.10
CA MET A 77 -38.90 -16.47 -13.11
C MET A 77 -40.18 -16.97 -13.80
N LYS A 78 -40.74 -18.06 -13.27
CA LYS A 78 -42.12 -18.52 -13.49
C LYS A 78 -42.97 -18.07 -12.30
N GLU A 79 -44.18 -17.60 -12.61
CA GLU A 79 -45.20 -17.12 -11.68
C GLU A 79 -45.89 -18.23 -10.86
N ALA A 80 -46.40 -17.81 -9.69
CA ALA A 80 -47.63 -18.21 -8.96
C ALA A 80 -47.40 -18.56 -7.47
N PRO A 81 -48.40 -18.39 -6.57
CA PRO A 81 -49.41 -17.34 -6.49
C PRO A 81 -49.47 -16.66 -5.10
N VAL A 82 -50.23 -15.56 -5.10
CA VAL A 82 -50.52 -14.60 -4.03
C VAL A 82 -51.29 -15.21 -2.84
N GLN A 83 -50.91 -14.85 -1.62
CA GLN A 83 -51.80 -14.82 -0.45
C GLN A 83 -51.88 -13.39 0.12
N LYS A 84 -53.11 -13.01 0.43
CA LYS A 84 -53.58 -11.68 0.83
C LYS A 84 -53.27 -11.39 2.29
N GLU A 85 -52.74 -10.21 2.59
CA GLU A 85 -52.95 -9.52 3.87
C GLU A 85 -53.21 -8.02 3.61
N GLU A 86 -54.07 -7.45 4.44
CA GLU A 86 -54.77 -6.16 4.34
C GLU A 86 -53.90 -4.92 4.71
N PRO A 87 -54.36 -3.68 4.41
CA PRO A 87 -53.47 -2.55 4.14
C PRO A 87 -53.09 -1.77 5.41
N ILE A 88 -51.79 -1.49 5.57
CA ILE A 88 -51.30 -0.52 6.56
C ILE A 88 -51.01 0.81 5.85
N VAL A 89 -51.69 1.84 6.35
CA VAL A 89 -51.69 3.24 5.91
C VAL A 89 -50.27 3.83 5.85
N VAL A 90 -49.88 4.31 4.67
CA VAL A 90 -48.60 4.96 4.40
C VAL A 90 -48.63 6.40 4.92
N LYS A 91 -47.82 6.72 5.93
CA LYS A 91 -47.40 8.09 6.24
C LYS A 91 -46.09 8.38 5.51
N ALA A 92 -46.09 9.43 4.69
CA ALA A 92 -44.90 9.95 4.03
C ALA A 92 -43.84 10.39 5.07
N VAL A 93 -42.61 9.92 4.92
CA VAL A 93 -41.44 10.36 5.68
C VAL A 93 -40.60 11.25 4.76
N PRO A 94 -40.21 12.46 5.20
CA PRO A 94 -39.47 13.40 4.36
C PRO A 94 -38.00 12.98 4.17
N SER A 95 -37.46 13.34 3.02
CA SER A 95 -36.06 13.21 2.61
C SER A 95 -35.08 13.81 3.64
N GLY A 96 -34.29 12.96 4.29
CA GLY A 96 -33.15 13.35 5.13
C GLY A 96 -31.88 13.66 4.32
N PRO A 97 -30.93 14.43 4.88
CA PRO A 97 -29.73 14.88 4.19
C PRO A 97 -28.70 13.75 4.01
N GLY A 98 -27.86 13.91 3.00
CA GLY A 98 -26.92 12.92 2.48
C GLY A 98 -26.02 12.27 3.53
N THR A 99 -25.77 10.98 3.30
CA THR A 99 -24.84 10.13 4.04
C THR A 99 -23.41 10.66 3.86
N THR A 100 -22.91 11.37 4.86
CA THR A 100 -21.47 11.62 5.04
C THR A 100 -20.77 10.28 5.27
N LEU A 101 -19.72 10.00 4.48
CA LEU A 101 -18.74 8.97 4.81
C LEU A 101 -18.22 9.23 6.24
N GLY A 102 -18.11 8.16 7.03
CA GLY A 102 -18.13 8.18 8.49
C GLY A 102 -17.22 9.23 9.15
N ALA A 103 -17.77 9.94 10.13
CA ALA A 103 -16.99 10.69 11.09
C ALA A 103 -16.06 9.71 11.84
N PRO A 104 -14.74 9.97 11.92
CA PRO A 104 -13.88 9.15 12.78
C PRO A 104 -14.16 9.47 14.25
N SER A 105 -14.65 8.49 14.99
CA SER A 105 -14.73 8.52 16.45
C SER A 105 -13.36 8.29 17.07
N ALA A 106 -12.99 9.16 18.04
CA ALA A 106 -12.08 8.99 19.18
C ALA A 106 -10.86 8.04 19.07
N ASP A 107 -9.66 8.61 19.29
CA ASP A 107 -8.32 7.99 19.35
C ASP A 107 -7.89 7.20 18.11
N SER A 108 -6.95 7.77 17.34
CA SER A 108 -6.36 7.07 16.20
C SER A 108 -5.74 5.76 16.69
N LEU A 109 -6.23 4.61 16.20
CA LEU A 109 -5.71 3.28 16.48
C LEU A 109 -4.38 3.01 15.77
N ILE A 110 -3.51 4.01 15.71
CA ILE A 110 -2.20 3.93 15.09
C ILE A 110 -1.35 3.00 15.96
N PRO A 111 -0.88 1.84 15.44
CA PRO A 111 -0.14 0.89 16.24
C PRO A 111 1.26 1.41 16.58
N ASP A 112 1.72 1.11 17.79
CA ASP A 112 3.13 1.26 18.14
C ASP A 112 4.00 0.33 17.28
N ILE A 113 5.23 0.77 16.99
CA ILE A 113 6.20 -0.05 16.26
C ILE A 113 6.78 -1.09 17.25
N PRO A 114 6.55 -2.40 17.06
CA PRO A 114 7.05 -3.41 17.98
C PRO A 114 8.56 -3.58 17.85
N GLY A 115 9.16 -4.13 18.91
CA GLY A 115 10.58 -4.44 18.98
C GLY A 115 11.34 -3.52 19.93
N VAL A 116 12.64 -3.75 20.00
CA VAL A 116 13.54 -3.02 20.89
C VAL A 116 14.40 -2.06 20.04
N PRO A 117 14.44 -0.76 20.37
CA PRO A 117 15.36 0.16 19.72
C PRO A 117 16.80 -0.31 19.82
N ILE A 118 17.59 -0.12 18.77
CA ILE A 118 18.99 -0.52 18.76
C ILE A 118 19.93 0.63 19.12
N ASP A 119 21.17 0.31 19.50
CA ASP A 119 22.17 1.32 19.81
C ASP A 119 22.58 2.14 18.57
N ALA A 120 23.04 3.37 18.79
CA ALA A 120 23.34 4.31 17.73
C ALA A 120 24.45 3.84 16.76
N ARG A 121 25.41 3.05 17.24
CA ARG A 121 26.51 2.53 16.39
C ARG A 121 25.97 1.46 15.45
N SER A 122 25.21 0.51 15.97
CA SER A 122 24.53 -0.51 15.17
C SER A 122 23.55 0.10 14.17
N GLU A 123 22.80 1.13 14.59
CA GLU A 123 21.90 1.88 13.71
C GLU A 123 22.64 2.52 12.54
N GLY A 124 23.79 3.18 12.79
CA GLY A 124 24.61 3.76 11.73
C GLY A 124 25.06 2.73 10.68
N MET A 125 25.58 1.58 11.15
CA MET A 125 26.01 0.50 10.26
C MET A 125 24.86 -0.10 9.43
N LEU A 126 23.68 -0.28 10.04
CA LEU A 126 22.50 -0.82 9.35
C LEU A 126 21.92 0.18 8.34
N ARG A 127 21.95 1.48 8.62
CA ARG A 127 21.56 2.53 7.66
C ARG A 127 22.42 2.51 6.39
N GLU A 128 23.72 2.32 6.52
CA GLU A 128 24.62 2.21 5.36
C GLU A 128 24.41 0.88 4.62
N ARG A 129 24.18 -0.20 5.37
CA ARG A 129 23.95 -1.53 4.81
C ARG A 129 22.66 -1.60 3.99
N ILE A 130 21.55 -1.06 4.51
CA ILE A 130 20.26 -1.05 3.82
C ILE A 130 20.31 -0.19 2.54
N CYS A 131 21.06 0.93 2.54
CA CYS A 131 21.28 1.73 1.33
C CYS A 131 22.09 0.96 0.28
N ARG A 132 23.17 0.29 0.69
CA ARG A 132 24.00 -0.52 -0.22
C ARG A 132 23.23 -1.68 -0.85
N ALA A 133 22.31 -2.30 -0.10
CA ALA A 133 21.46 -3.39 -0.61
C ALA A 133 20.59 -2.97 -1.82
N ILE A 134 20.28 -1.67 -1.94
CA ILE A 134 19.57 -1.10 -3.09
C ILE A 134 20.47 -0.26 -4.01
N GLY A 135 21.80 -0.36 -3.86
CA GLY A 135 22.78 0.29 -4.73
C GLY A 135 22.92 1.80 -4.53
N ILE A 136 22.65 2.31 -3.32
CA ILE A 136 22.78 3.72 -2.97
C ILE A 136 23.85 3.88 -1.88
N ASN A 137 24.66 4.93 -2.00
CA ASN A 137 25.61 5.32 -0.95
C ASN A 137 24.94 6.28 0.05
N GLY A 138 25.31 6.17 1.31
CA GLY A 138 24.82 7.01 2.39
C GLY A 138 23.96 6.25 3.39
N SER A 139 23.23 6.99 4.21
CA SER A 139 22.53 6.48 5.38
C SER A 139 21.11 7.04 5.52
N ARG A 140 20.54 7.60 4.45
CA ARG A 140 19.19 8.20 4.45
C ARG A 140 18.10 7.13 4.43
N PHE A 141 16.90 7.49 4.90
CA PHE A 141 15.73 6.63 4.76
C PHE A 141 15.45 6.34 3.27
N ILE A 142 15.28 5.06 2.92
CA ILE A 142 15.14 4.62 1.54
C ILE A 142 13.70 4.44 1.07
N GLY A 143 12.71 4.59 1.97
CA GLY A 143 11.30 4.47 1.61
C GLY A 143 10.83 5.63 0.72
N ALA A 144 10.22 5.30 -0.42
CA ALA A 144 9.67 6.23 -1.40
C ALA A 144 8.55 7.10 -0.80
N GLN A 145 8.52 8.41 -0.99
CA GLN A 145 7.50 9.31 -0.46
C GLN A 145 6.54 9.73 -1.59
N PRO A 146 5.22 9.52 -1.43
CA PRO A 146 4.27 9.85 -2.50
C PRO A 146 4.07 11.35 -2.63
N VAL A 147 3.82 11.80 -3.86
CA VAL A 147 3.41 13.18 -4.17
C VAL A 147 1.89 13.29 -4.24
N SER A 148 1.34 14.48 -4.01
CA SER A 148 -0.11 14.68 -4.04
C SER A 148 -0.67 14.44 -5.45
N PHE A 149 -1.82 13.76 -5.50
CA PHE A 149 -2.57 13.56 -6.73
C PHE A 149 -3.25 14.85 -7.14
N THR A 150 -3.11 15.21 -8.41
CA THR A 150 -3.64 16.44 -9.02
C THR A 150 -4.40 16.11 -10.30
N ARG A 151 -5.07 17.10 -10.89
CA ARG A 151 -5.67 16.98 -12.24
C ARG A 151 -4.64 16.60 -13.30
N THR A 152 -3.39 17.06 -13.20
CA THR A 152 -2.31 16.67 -14.11
C THR A 152 -2.02 15.17 -14.00
N THR A 153 -1.91 14.65 -12.77
CA THR A 153 -1.65 13.21 -12.58
C THR A 153 -2.87 12.35 -12.91
N LEU A 154 -4.09 12.89 -12.86
CA LEU A 154 -5.27 12.22 -13.40
C LEU A 154 -5.13 11.96 -14.91
N GLN A 155 -4.60 12.92 -15.67
CA GLN A 155 -4.30 12.71 -17.09
C GLN A 155 -3.17 11.70 -17.29
N GLU A 156 -2.17 11.68 -16.40
CA GLU A 156 -1.08 10.71 -16.45
C GLU A 156 -1.59 9.26 -16.38
N LEU A 157 -2.62 8.97 -15.56
CA LEU A 157 -3.25 7.65 -15.50
C LEU A 157 -3.81 7.17 -16.85
N LYS A 158 -4.15 8.10 -17.76
CA LYS A 158 -4.59 7.79 -19.13
C LYS A 158 -3.43 7.45 -20.05
N SER A 159 -2.20 7.79 -19.71
CA SER A 159 -1.01 7.54 -20.54
C SER A 159 -0.10 6.42 -20.02
N GLU A 160 -0.16 6.10 -18.72
CA GLU A 160 0.70 5.12 -18.07
C GLU A 160 -0.10 4.14 -17.21
N ASP A 161 0.41 2.91 -17.09
CA ASP A 161 -0.22 1.86 -16.31
C ASP A 161 0.09 2.05 -14.82
N TYR A 162 -0.95 2.18 -14.00
CA TYR A 162 -0.87 2.29 -12.55
C TYR A 162 -1.66 1.19 -11.84
N PHE A 163 -1.21 0.80 -10.65
CA PHE A 163 -2.04 0.12 -9.68
C PHE A 163 -2.62 1.14 -8.70
N VAL A 164 -3.74 0.80 -8.07
CA VAL A 164 -4.41 1.56 -7.02
C VAL A 164 -4.63 0.68 -5.79
N ALA A 165 -4.37 1.21 -4.61
CA ALA A 165 -4.68 0.61 -3.32
C ALA A 165 -5.30 1.66 -2.40
N GLU A 166 -5.92 1.21 -1.32
CA GLU A 166 -6.34 2.10 -0.24
C GLU A 166 -5.11 2.74 0.45
N LYS A 167 -5.29 3.98 0.91
CA LYS A 167 -4.31 4.69 1.72
C LYS A 167 -4.65 4.44 3.19
N SER A 168 -3.89 3.59 3.87
CA SER A 168 -4.23 3.22 5.24
C SER A 168 -3.83 4.34 6.19
N ASP A 169 -4.55 4.43 7.30
CA ASP A 169 -4.16 5.25 8.44
C ASP A 169 -3.35 4.40 9.42
N GLY A 170 -2.05 4.26 9.13
CA GLY A 170 -1.15 3.38 9.86
C GLY A 170 0.29 3.92 9.97
N VAL A 171 1.18 3.12 10.55
CA VAL A 171 2.60 3.44 10.67
C VAL A 171 3.39 2.75 9.57
N ARG A 172 3.88 3.54 8.61
CA ARG A 172 4.77 3.03 7.59
C ARG A 172 6.12 2.61 8.16
N VAL A 173 6.52 1.37 7.88
CA VAL A 173 7.82 0.81 8.26
C VAL A 173 8.39 -0.05 7.13
N LEU A 174 9.69 0.06 6.90
CA LEU A 174 10.41 -0.96 6.13
C LEU A 174 10.68 -2.15 7.04
N LEU A 175 10.53 -3.37 6.52
CA LEU A 175 10.96 -4.58 7.19
C LEU A 175 12.26 -5.05 6.54
N TYR A 176 13.32 -5.16 7.34
CA TYR A 176 14.65 -5.53 6.90
C TYR A 176 15.11 -6.85 7.56
N CYS A 177 15.34 -7.88 6.73
CA CYS A 177 15.86 -9.17 7.17
C CYS A 177 17.35 -9.27 6.84
N VAL A 178 18.16 -9.67 7.82
CA VAL A 178 19.60 -9.84 7.68
C VAL A 178 20.10 -11.01 8.54
N LEU A 179 21.13 -11.72 8.10
CA LEU A 179 21.79 -12.73 8.91
C LEU A 179 22.96 -12.10 9.69
N ASN A 180 23.07 -12.46 10.97
CA ASN A 180 24.26 -12.15 11.76
C ASN A 180 25.42 -13.10 11.41
N GLU A 181 26.59 -12.88 12.01
CA GLU A 181 27.80 -13.69 11.79
C GLU A 181 27.62 -15.17 12.16
N ARG A 182 26.65 -15.48 13.03
CA ARG A 182 26.30 -16.85 13.45
C ARG A 182 25.25 -17.50 12.52
N GLY A 183 24.87 -16.83 11.44
CA GLY A 183 23.85 -17.31 10.50
C GLY A 183 22.42 -17.22 11.03
N GLN A 184 22.18 -16.52 12.14
CA GLN A 184 20.84 -16.32 12.70
C GLN A 184 20.20 -15.08 12.08
N GLN A 185 18.93 -15.18 11.70
CA GLN A 185 18.20 -14.05 11.14
C GLN A 185 17.84 -13.03 12.22
N GLN A 186 18.16 -11.77 11.93
CA GLN A 186 17.67 -10.60 12.62
C GLN A 186 16.68 -9.88 11.71
N VAL A 187 15.54 -9.48 12.29
CA VAL A 187 14.50 -8.72 11.61
C VAL A 187 14.41 -7.36 12.28
N PHE A 188 14.47 -6.31 11.46
CA PHE A 188 14.33 -4.93 11.90
C PHE A 188 13.12 -4.28 11.24
N LEU A 189 12.41 -3.45 12.00
CA LEU A 189 11.47 -2.47 11.46
C LEU A 189 12.17 -1.12 11.42
N VAL A 190 12.05 -0.42 10.29
CA VAL A 190 12.67 0.89 10.06
C VAL A 190 11.59 1.92 9.81
N ASP A 191 11.47 2.86 10.75
CA ASP A 191 10.46 3.91 10.68
C ASP A 191 10.86 5.04 9.71
N ARG A 192 9.96 5.99 9.48
CA ARG A 192 10.19 7.17 8.63
C ARG A 192 11.28 8.11 9.15
N LYS A 193 11.58 8.09 10.46
CA LYS A 193 12.69 8.81 11.09
C LYS A 193 14.02 8.04 10.96
N ASN A 194 14.02 6.94 10.18
CA ASN A 194 15.16 6.08 9.94
C ASN A 194 15.69 5.41 11.21
N LYS A 195 14.79 5.15 12.18
CA LYS A 195 15.06 4.45 13.43
C LYS A 195 14.77 2.97 13.30
N PHE A 196 15.65 2.15 13.87
CA PHE A 196 15.61 0.71 13.75
C PHE A 196 15.12 0.08 15.06
N SER A 197 14.10 -0.75 14.95
CA SER A 197 13.60 -1.60 16.04
C SER A 197 13.86 -3.06 15.73
N TYR A 198 14.60 -3.77 16.58
CA TYR A 198 14.84 -5.20 16.45
C TYR A 198 13.65 -6.02 16.96
N VAL A 199 13.16 -6.96 16.15
CA VAL A 199 11.97 -7.78 16.46
C VAL A 199 12.37 -9.26 16.55
N PRO A 200 12.76 -9.77 17.73
CA PRO A 200 13.30 -11.12 17.88
C PRO A 200 12.28 -12.24 17.62
N GLN A 201 10.98 -11.96 17.67
CA GLN A 201 9.90 -12.93 17.47
C GLN A 201 9.65 -13.26 15.99
N LEU A 202 10.14 -12.42 15.06
CA LEU A 202 9.90 -12.59 13.64
C LEU A 202 11.00 -13.39 12.96
N ARG A 203 10.61 -14.37 12.13
CA ARG A 203 11.51 -15.09 11.23
C ARG A 203 10.84 -15.27 9.87
N PHE A 204 11.56 -14.97 8.80
CA PHE A 204 11.09 -15.06 7.40
C PHE A 204 11.90 -16.10 6.63
N PRO A 205 11.31 -17.25 6.29
CA PRO A 205 11.99 -18.34 5.62
C PRO A 205 12.06 -18.15 4.11
N ILE A 206 13.01 -18.83 3.46
CA ILE A 206 13.11 -18.92 2.01
C ILE A 206 12.03 -19.84 1.46
N ALA A 207 11.45 -19.50 0.30
CA ALA A 207 10.50 -20.35 -0.38
C ALA A 207 11.08 -21.75 -0.67
N GLY A 208 10.31 -22.79 -0.33
CA GLY A 208 10.72 -24.18 -0.50
C GLY A 208 11.76 -24.68 0.52
N ASN A 209 12.25 -23.84 1.42
CA ASN A 209 13.12 -24.26 2.52
C ASN A 209 12.83 -23.47 3.80
N LEU A 210 11.95 -24.00 4.64
CA LEU A 210 11.55 -23.37 5.90
C LEU A 210 12.65 -23.33 6.98
N GLN A 211 13.80 -23.97 6.74
CA GLN A 211 14.97 -23.95 7.65
C GLN A 211 16.04 -22.95 7.20
N ALA A 212 15.89 -22.35 6.01
CA ALA A 212 16.75 -21.27 5.54
C ALA A 212 15.99 -19.95 5.62
N TYR A 213 16.69 -18.86 5.96
CA TYR A 213 16.10 -17.56 6.20
C TYR A 213 16.64 -16.49 5.25
N HIS A 214 15.82 -15.47 5.00
CA HIS A 214 16.21 -14.32 4.21
C HIS A 214 17.42 -13.58 4.80
N ASN A 215 18.31 -13.15 3.91
CA ASN A 215 19.40 -12.22 4.19
C ASN A 215 19.27 -11.01 3.26
N GLU A 216 19.66 -9.79 3.66
CA GLU A 216 19.61 -8.60 2.78
C GLU A 216 18.27 -8.47 2.00
N THR A 217 17.14 -8.64 2.69
CA THR A 217 15.80 -8.54 2.10
C THR A 217 15.06 -7.37 2.71
N ILE A 218 14.51 -6.50 1.87
CA ILE A 218 13.88 -5.24 2.27
C ILE A 218 12.47 -5.19 1.69
N VAL A 219 11.48 -5.12 2.57
CA VAL A 219 10.05 -5.00 2.24
C VAL A 219 9.56 -3.63 2.69
N ASP A 220 8.78 -2.95 1.85
CA ASP A 220 8.07 -1.72 2.20
C ASP A 220 6.62 -2.08 2.55
N GLY A 221 6.12 -1.49 3.64
CA GLY A 221 4.82 -1.85 4.19
C GLY A 221 4.33 -0.89 5.27
N GLU A 222 3.16 -1.19 5.80
CA GLU A 222 2.46 -0.36 6.77
C GLU A 222 1.88 -1.22 7.88
N LEU A 223 2.08 -0.79 9.13
CA LEU A 223 1.42 -1.37 10.29
C LEU A 223 0.07 -0.70 10.48
N VAL A 224 -0.98 -1.50 10.50
CA VAL A 224 -2.37 -1.07 10.73
C VAL A 224 -2.98 -1.85 11.88
N THR A 225 -3.95 -1.25 12.56
CA THR A 225 -4.77 -1.93 13.58
C THR A 225 -6.14 -2.22 12.99
N ASP A 226 -6.43 -3.49 12.71
CA ASP A 226 -7.74 -3.96 12.31
C ASP A 226 -8.65 -4.05 13.56
N GLN A 227 -9.86 -3.50 13.49
CA GLN A 227 -10.95 -3.79 14.41
C GLN A 227 -11.76 -4.98 13.89
N GLU A 228 -11.82 -6.06 14.65
CA GLU A 228 -12.57 -7.27 14.33
C GLU A 228 -14.04 -7.15 14.78
N PRO A 229 -14.98 -7.93 14.20
CA PRO A 229 -16.40 -7.85 14.56
C PRO A 229 -16.72 -8.16 16.02
N ASP A 230 -15.83 -8.86 16.73
CA ASP A 230 -15.93 -9.17 18.15
C ASP A 230 -15.37 -8.04 19.05
N GLY A 231 -14.94 -6.92 18.46
CA GLY A 231 -14.33 -5.78 19.15
C GLY A 231 -12.84 -5.96 19.44
N SER A 232 -12.24 -7.11 19.10
CA SER A 232 -10.81 -7.31 19.28
C SER A 232 -9.99 -6.51 18.26
N GLN A 233 -8.78 -6.13 18.63
CA GLN A 233 -7.85 -5.41 17.77
C GLN A 233 -6.72 -6.33 17.31
N VAL A 234 -6.42 -6.29 16.02
CA VAL A 234 -5.38 -7.11 15.41
C VAL A 234 -4.42 -6.23 14.62
N VAL A 235 -3.15 -6.21 15.05
CA VAL A 235 -2.12 -5.51 14.29
C VAL A 235 -1.72 -6.32 13.05
N ARG A 236 -1.67 -5.67 11.89
CA ARG A 236 -1.22 -6.23 10.61
C ARG A 236 -0.10 -5.40 10.01
N TYR A 237 0.92 -6.09 9.51
CA TYR A 237 1.86 -5.53 8.54
C TYR A 237 1.37 -5.82 7.12
N LEU A 238 0.91 -4.78 6.43
CA LEU A 238 0.49 -4.81 5.03
C LEU A 238 1.68 -4.45 4.14
N ALA A 239 2.35 -5.47 3.61
CA ALA A 239 3.47 -5.33 2.69
C ALA A 239 2.98 -4.91 1.30
N PHE A 240 3.55 -3.86 0.72
CA PHE A 240 3.12 -3.31 -0.58
C PHE A 240 4.25 -3.10 -1.59
N ASP A 241 5.53 -3.27 -1.23
CA ASP A 241 6.62 -3.32 -2.20
C ASP A 241 7.83 -4.15 -1.69
N LEU A 242 8.70 -4.59 -2.60
CA LEU A 242 9.91 -5.35 -2.31
C LEU A 242 11.09 -4.69 -3.01
N LEU A 243 12.05 -4.19 -2.25
CA LEU A 243 13.16 -3.38 -2.73
C LEU A 243 14.42 -4.22 -2.99
N ALA A 244 14.70 -5.14 -2.08
CA ALA A 244 15.80 -6.10 -2.18
C ALA A 244 15.34 -7.50 -1.77
N TYR A 245 15.91 -8.51 -2.40
CA TYR A 245 15.59 -9.92 -2.14
C TYR A 245 16.87 -10.74 -2.11
N ASN A 246 17.24 -11.29 -0.95
CA ASN A 246 18.42 -12.13 -0.79
C ASN A 246 19.71 -11.49 -1.33
N GLY A 247 19.91 -10.20 -1.05
CA GLY A 247 21.07 -9.42 -1.52
C GLY A 247 20.95 -8.95 -2.97
N GLN A 248 19.89 -9.33 -3.68
CA GLN A 248 19.60 -8.82 -5.01
C GLN A 248 18.81 -7.52 -4.92
N ASN A 249 19.38 -6.43 -5.43
CA ASN A 249 18.65 -5.20 -5.71
C ASN A 249 17.61 -5.44 -6.82
N ILE A 250 16.33 -5.17 -6.54
CA ILE A 250 15.25 -5.34 -7.51
C ILE A 250 14.43 -4.07 -7.76
N ILE A 251 14.86 -2.90 -7.27
CA ILE A 251 14.12 -1.64 -7.42
C ILE A 251 13.86 -1.28 -8.89
N LYS A 252 14.76 -1.68 -9.80
CA LYS A 252 14.64 -1.47 -11.26
C LYS A 252 13.61 -2.37 -11.95
N LYS A 253 13.05 -3.37 -11.25
CA LYS A 253 12.02 -4.24 -11.81
C LYS A 253 10.66 -3.55 -11.74
N PRO A 254 9.74 -3.75 -12.69
CA PRO A 254 8.38 -3.20 -12.62
C PRO A 254 7.64 -3.67 -11.34
N LEU A 255 6.74 -2.84 -10.82
CA LEU A 255 6.01 -3.10 -9.56
C LEU A 255 5.31 -4.48 -9.56
N ARG A 256 4.68 -4.87 -10.68
CA ARG A 256 4.03 -6.19 -10.81
C ARG A 256 4.99 -7.35 -10.51
N SER A 257 6.25 -7.23 -10.95
CA SER A 257 7.28 -8.25 -10.69
C SER A 257 7.73 -8.26 -9.24
N ARG A 258 7.84 -7.07 -8.62
CA ARG A 258 8.21 -6.91 -7.20
C ARG A 258 7.10 -7.47 -6.30
N LEU A 259 5.83 -7.16 -6.57
CA LEU A 259 4.66 -7.69 -5.86
C LEU A 259 4.50 -9.21 -6.01
N ALA A 260 4.65 -9.74 -7.23
CA ALA A 260 4.57 -11.18 -7.45
C ALA A 260 5.63 -11.94 -6.65
N ARG A 261 6.87 -11.41 -6.62
CA ARG A 261 7.95 -11.97 -5.81
C ARG A 261 7.65 -11.81 -4.31
N LEU A 262 7.19 -10.65 -3.86
CA LEU A 262 6.81 -10.41 -2.46
C LEU A 262 5.77 -11.44 -1.98
N GLN A 263 4.73 -11.68 -2.77
CA GLN A 263 3.72 -12.68 -2.44
C GLN A 263 4.31 -14.09 -2.39
N GLN A 264 4.98 -14.52 -3.47
CA GLN A 264 5.39 -15.92 -3.65
C GLN A 264 6.58 -16.31 -2.78
N GLU A 265 7.51 -15.38 -2.57
CA GLU A 265 8.83 -15.67 -2.03
C GLU A 265 9.06 -15.10 -0.63
N PHE A 266 8.14 -14.30 -0.09
CA PHE A 266 8.25 -13.73 1.26
C PHE A 266 6.99 -13.96 2.10
N VAL A 267 5.82 -13.50 1.62
CA VAL A 267 4.55 -13.63 2.37
C VAL A 267 4.08 -15.08 2.46
N THR A 268 4.10 -15.82 1.34
CA THR A 268 3.65 -17.22 1.31
C THR A 268 4.53 -18.14 2.18
N PRO A 269 5.88 -18.11 2.08
CA PRO A 269 6.73 -18.94 2.93
C PRO A 269 6.56 -18.65 4.42
N TYR A 270 6.37 -17.38 4.81
CA TYR A 270 6.08 -17.02 6.19
C TYR A 270 4.75 -17.64 6.68
N ARG A 271 3.69 -17.60 5.86
CA ARG A 271 2.43 -18.28 6.19
C ARG A 271 2.60 -19.79 6.31
N GLU A 272 3.39 -20.41 5.44
CA GLU A 272 3.67 -21.85 5.55
C GLU A 272 4.47 -22.20 6.82
N LEU A 273 5.42 -21.36 7.22
CA LEU A 273 6.11 -21.51 8.51
C LEU A 273 5.12 -21.47 9.68
N LEU A 274 4.20 -20.51 9.71
CA LEU A 274 3.24 -20.40 10.80
C LEU A 274 2.31 -21.62 10.94
N LYS A 275 2.08 -22.39 9.88
CA LYS A 275 1.28 -23.63 9.93
C LYS A 275 2.01 -24.80 10.60
N VAL A 276 3.34 -24.83 10.52
CA VAL A 276 4.17 -25.94 11.02
C VAL A 276 4.99 -25.56 12.25
N ALA A 277 5.04 -24.28 12.60
CA ALA A 277 5.73 -23.78 13.76
C ALA A 277 5.05 -24.21 15.06
N GLN A 278 5.82 -24.19 16.15
CA GLN A 278 5.29 -24.49 17.47
C GLN A 278 4.22 -23.46 17.87
N PRO A 279 3.14 -23.86 18.59
CA PRO A 279 2.06 -22.96 18.96
C PRO A 279 2.52 -21.70 19.71
N GLN A 280 3.56 -21.83 20.54
CA GLN A 280 4.14 -20.69 21.25
C GLN A 280 4.70 -19.64 20.29
N PHE A 281 5.48 -20.05 19.29
CA PHE A 281 6.02 -19.14 18.28
C PHE A 281 4.91 -18.38 17.54
N VAL A 282 3.82 -19.07 17.20
CA VAL A 282 2.68 -18.46 16.49
C VAL A 282 1.96 -17.43 17.38
N ARG A 283 1.78 -17.72 18.68
CA ARG A 283 1.13 -16.80 19.64
C ARG A 283 1.98 -15.57 19.94
N GLU A 284 3.30 -15.70 19.89
CA GLU A 284 4.24 -14.60 20.17
C GLU A 284 4.48 -13.67 18.97
N GLN A 285 3.83 -13.91 17.81
CA GLN A 285 3.99 -13.02 16.67
C GLN A 285 3.41 -11.62 16.97
N PRO A 286 4.19 -10.54 16.79
CA PRO A 286 3.78 -9.19 17.18
C PRO A 286 2.69 -8.61 16.27
N PHE A 287 2.53 -9.16 15.06
CA PHE A 287 1.50 -8.79 14.09
C PHE A 287 1.32 -9.89 13.05
N LYS A 288 0.17 -9.86 12.35
CA LYS A 288 -0.06 -10.70 11.18
C LYS A 288 0.58 -10.06 9.94
N VAL A 289 1.17 -10.86 9.05
CA VAL A 289 1.76 -10.36 7.79
C VAL A 289 0.83 -10.64 6.61
N GLY A 290 0.55 -9.61 5.81
CA GLY A 290 -0.26 -9.67 4.61
C GLY A 290 0.36 -8.92 3.44
N LEU A 291 -0.02 -9.28 2.23
CA LEU A 291 0.21 -8.44 1.05
C LEU A 291 -0.96 -7.44 0.96
N LYS A 292 -0.67 -6.17 0.73
CA LYS A 292 -1.68 -5.15 0.48
C LYS A 292 -2.40 -5.45 -0.83
N GLU A 293 -3.74 -5.42 -0.82
CA GLU A 293 -4.52 -5.62 -2.04
C GLU A 293 -4.30 -4.43 -2.98
N VAL A 294 -3.92 -4.72 -4.22
CA VAL A 294 -3.82 -3.73 -5.29
C VAL A 294 -4.81 -4.07 -6.40
N ASN A 295 -5.41 -3.04 -6.97
CA ASN A 295 -6.30 -3.11 -8.13
C ASN A 295 -5.67 -2.34 -9.30
N LEU A 296 -6.18 -2.56 -10.52
CA LEU A 296 -5.77 -1.75 -11.67
C LEU A 296 -6.30 -0.31 -11.49
N SER A 297 -5.61 0.69 -12.03
CA SER A 297 -5.99 2.10 -11.85
C SER A 297 -7.39 2.46 -12.33
N TYR A 298 -7.99 1.65 -13.21
CA TYR A 298 -9.40 1.79 -13.63
C TYR A 298 -10.39 0.96 -12.77
N GLY A 299 -9.95 0.45 -11.62
CA GLY A 299 -10.78 -0.23 -10.62
C GLY A 299 -11.24 0.71 -9.50
N ILE A 300 -11.35 2.02 -9.78
CA ILE A 300 -11.66 3.07 -8.80
C ILE A 300 -13.03 2.84 -8.14
N GLU A 301 -14.04 2.50 -8.93
CA GLU A 301 -15.39 2.22 -8.45
C GLU A 301 -15.42 1.01 -7.52
N LYS A 302 -14.68 -0.06 -7.86
CA LYS A 302 -14.49 -1.21 -6.97
C LYS A 302 -13.84 -0.76 -5.66
N MET A 303 -12.82 0.10 -5.72
CA MET A 303 -12.19 0.62 -4.50
C MET A 303 -13.21 1.31 -3.58
N PHE A 304 -14.03 2.21 -4.12
CA PHE A 304 -15.01 2.96 -3.32
C PHE A 304 -16.21 2.14 -2.85
N ARG A 305 -16.74 1.24 -3.68
CA ARG A 305 -17.98 0.52 -3.39
C ARG A 305 -17.75 -0.79 -2.64
N GLU A 306 -16.59 -1.41 -2.83
CA GLU A 306 -16.33 -2.76 -2.32
C GLU A 306 -15.13 -2.84 -1.39
N VAL A 307 -14.02 -2.14 -1.68
CA VAL A 307 -12.78 -2.32 -0.87
C VAL A 307 -12.84 -1.46 0.38
N LEU A 308 -12.93 -0.14 0.24
CA LEU A 308 -12.89 0.81 1.35
C LEU A 308 -13.96 0.52 2.43
N PRO A 309 -15.24 0.22 2.09
CA PRO A 309 -16.27 -0.05 3.10
C PRO A 309 -16.08 -1.36 3.88
N ARG A 310 -15.22 -2.27 3.40
CA ARG A 310 -14.93 -3.56 4.05
C ARG A 310 -13.60 -3.57 4.81
N LEU A 311 -12.86 -2.47 4.82
CA LEU A 311 -11.64 -2.36 5.60
C LEU A 311 -11.95 -2.42 7.09
N LYS A 312 -11.05 -3.05 7.83
CA LYS A 312 -11.11 -3.16 9.29
C LYS A 312 -10.26 -2.10 9.99
N HIS A 313 -9.48 -1.34 9.22
CA HIS A 313 -8.64 -0.25 9.67
C HIS A 313 -9.07 1.05 8.99
N GLY A 314 -8.64 2.18 9.55
CA GLY A 314 -8.86 3.49 8.94
C GLY A 314 -8.18 3.62 7.58
N SER A 315 -8.83 4.32 6.66
CA SER A 315 -8.26 4.73 5.39
C SER A 315 -8.74 6.14 5.06
N ASP A 316 -7.84 6.98 4.55
CA ASP A 316 -8.11 8.40 4.27
C ASP A 316 -7.97 8.74 2.78
N GLY A 317 -7.94 7.73 1.90
CA GLY A 317 -7.82 7.96 0.46
C GLY A 317 -7.27 6.77 -0.32
N LEU A 318 -6.56 7.05 -1.40
CA LEU A 318 -6.00 6.06 -2.33
C LEU A 318 -4.51 6.33 -2.59
N ILE A 319 -3.76 5.27 -2.87
CA ILE A 319 -2.38 5.34 -3.37
C ILE A 319 -2.35 4.76 -4.78
N PHE A 320 -1.90 5.55 -5.74
CA PHE A 320 -1.62 5.10 -7.10
C PHE A 320 -0.12 4.90 -7.26
N THR A 321 0.31 3.71 -7.66
CA THR A 321 1.73 3.41 -7.90
C THR A 321 1.91 2.90 -9.31
N SER A 322 2.83 3.51 -10.06
CA SER A 322 3.13 3.10 -11.43
C SER A 322 3.48 1.61 -11.50
N ALA A 323 2.84 0.91 -12.43
CA ALA A 323 3.08 -0.50 -12.69
C ALA A 323 4.40 -0.74 -13.42
N VAL A 324 4.91 0.28 -14.11
CA VAL A 324 6.06 0.18 -15.04
C VAL A 324 7.32 0.84 -14.51
N ALA A 325 7.21 1.90 -13.71
CA ALA A 325 8.35 2.64 -13.19
C ALA A 325 9.18 1.81 -12.19
N GLU A 326 10.46 2.14 -12.12
CA GLU A 326 11.32 1.66 -11.04
C GLU A 326 10.92 2.28 -9.70
N TYR A 327 11.29 1.62 -8.61
CA TYR A 327 11.13 2.17 -7.28
C TYR A 327 12.20 3.26 -7.05
N VAL A 328 11.73 4.47 -6.74
CA VAL A 328 12.59 5.63 -6.46
C VAL A 328 12.55 5.95 -4.95
N PRO A 329 13.67 5.83 -4.23
CA PRO A 329 13.78 6.24 -2.82
C PRO A 329 13.57 7.75 -2.62
N SER A 330 13.14 8.16 -1.44
CA SER A 330 12.74 9.56 -1.17
C SER A 330 11.56 9.97 -2.06
N THR A 331 11.41 11.24 -2.46
CA THR A 331 10.25 11.68 -3.26
C THR A 331 10.12 10.89 -4.57
N ASN A 332 8.99 10.21 -4.74
CA ASN A 332 8.68 9.43 -5.93
C ASN A 332 7.46 10.02 -6.65
N VAL A 333 7.71 10.68 -7.79
CA VAL A 333 6.66 11.30 -8.60
C VAL A 333 5.74 10.29 -9.29
N LYS A 334 6.15 9.02 -9.37
CA LYS A 334 5.36 7.90 -9.90
C LYS A 334 4.56 7.15 -8.82
N MET A 335 4.53 7.69 -7.60
CA MET A 335 3.70 7.22 -6.50
C MET A 335 2.86 8.38 -5.97
N LEU A 336 1.56 8.30 -6.17
CA LEU A 336 0.62 9.40 -5.99
C LEU A 336 -0.29 9.09 -4.80
N LYS A 337 -0.46 10.06 -3.90
CA LYS A 337 -1.46 10.01 -2.82
C LYS A 337 -2.66 10.85 -3.19
N TRP A 338 -3.81 10.21 -3.28
CA TRP A 338 -5.08 10.89 -3.48
C TRP A 338 -5.86 10.92 -2.16
N LYS A 339 -6.40 12.08 -1.82
CA LYS A 339 -7.40 12.29 -0.78
C LYS A 339 -8.47 13.21 -1.37
N PRO A 340 -9.76 13.04 -1.03
CA PRO A 340 -10.79 13.99 -1.45
C PRO A 340 -10.40 15.42 -1.00
N PRO A 341 -10.36 16.41 -1.90
CA PRO A 341 -10.10 17.80 -1.53
C PRO A 341 -11.03 18.30 -0.43
N SER A 342 -12.31 17.94 -0.47
CA SER A 342 -13.33 18.25 0.54
C SER A 342 -13.05 17.65 1.94
N GLU A 343 -12.19 16.64 2.04
CA GLU A 343 -11.78 16.01 3.30
C GLU A 343 -10.42 16.54 3.81
N ASN A 344 -9.76 17.44 3.07
CA ASN A 344 -8.58 18.11 3.59
C ASN A 344 -8.98 19.15 4.62
N THR A 345 -8.42 19.02 5.81
CA THR A 345 -8.64 19.93 6.91
C THR A 345 -7.44 20.83 7.17
N ILE A 346 -7.71 21.99 7.75
CA ILE A 346 -6.69 22.93 8.24
C ILE A 346 -7.09 23.34 9.66
N ASP A 347 -6.11 23.42 10.54
CA ASP A 347 -6.32 23.96 11.88
C ASP A 347 -6.05 25.48 11.88
N PHE A 348 -6.98 26.28 12.39
CA PHE A 348 -6.81 27.72 12.57
C PHE A 348 -7.15 28.14 14.00
N ARG A 349 -6.61 29.29 14.43
CA ARG A 349 -7.11 29.97 15.63
C ARG A 349 -8.39 30.72 15.28
N LEU A 350 -9.45 30.48 16.05
CA LEU A 350 -10.74 31.16 15.91
C LEU A 350 -10.75 32.48 16.68
N SER A 351 -11.28 33.53 16.06
CA SER A 351 -11.64 34.78 16.72
C SER A 351 -13.08 35.15 16.39
N LEU A 352 -13.83 35.62 17.38
CA LEU A 352 -15.20 36.08 17.24
C LEU A 352 -15.18 37.60 17.14
N GLU A 353 -15.63 38.12 16.01
CA GLU A 353 -15.78 39.56 15.77
C GLU A 353 -17.27 39.92 15.79
N PHE A 354 -17.74 40.44 16.92
CA PHE A 354 -19.14 40.84 17.09
C PHE A 354 -19.42 42.17 16.37
N PRO A 355 -20.61 42.33 15.75
CA PRO A 355 -21.05 43.63 15.25
C PRO A 355 -20.98 44.69 16.35
N THR A 356 -20.64 45.93 16.00
CA THR A 356 -20.57 47.03 16.96
C THR A 356 -21.75 47.98 16.81
N ASN A 357 -22.26 48.48 17.93
CA ASN A 357 -23.20 49.59 17.99
C ASN A 357 -22.52 50.75 18.74
N GLN A 358 -22.30 51.87 18.06
CA GLN A 358 -21.58 53.04 18.60
C GLN A 358 -20.19 52.71 19.19
N GLY A 359 -19.49 51.74 18.59
CA GLY A 359 -18.16 51.30 19.04
C GLY A 359 -18.15 50.26 20.16
N VAL A 360 -19.33 49.86 20.67
CA VAL A 360 -19.46 48.79 21.67
C VAL A 360 -19.90 47.49 20.98
N PRO A 361 -19.22 46.35 21.21
CA PRO A 361 -19.66 45.06 20.67
C PRO A 361 -21.06 44.65 21.16
N ASP A 362 -21.94 44.27 20.23
CA ASP A 362 -23.25 43.70 20.53
C ASP A 362 -23.15 42.18 20.62
N TYR A 363 -23.02 41.67 21.84
CA TYR A 363 -22.89 40.24 22.13
C TYR A 363 -24.20 39.45 21.93
N ASN A 364 -25.33 40.12 21.68
CA ASN A 364 -26.60 39.44 21.36
C ASN A 364 -26.68 39.06 19.88
N GLN A 365 -25.85 39.68 19.04
CA GLN A 365 -25.78 39.39 17.61
C GLN A 365 -24.79 38.26 17.33
N LYS A 366 -25.05 37.53 16.24
CA LYS A 366 -24.13 36.50 15.76
C LYS A 366 -22.82 37.15 15.27
N PRO A 367 -21.64 36.73 15.77
CA PRO A 367 -20.37 37.30 15.34
C PRO A 367 -19.95 36.79 13.96
N GLN A 368 -18.96 37.45 13.36
CA GLN A 368 -18.14 36.83 12.34
C GLN A 368 -17.13 35.86 12.99
N PHE A 369 -16.99 34.67 12.41
CA PHE A 369 -16.07 33.64 12.89
C PHE A 369 -14.80 33.70 12.05
N VAL A 370 -13.81 34.43 12.54
CA VAL A 370 -12.59 34.75 11.80
C VAL A 370 -11.51 33.73 12.08
N LEU A 371 -10.99 33.13 11.02
CA LEU A 371 -9.90 32.15 11.04
C LEU A 371 -8.56 32.89 10.94
N HIS A 372 -7.62 32.52 11.81
CA HIS A 372 -6.27 33.05 11.85
C HIS A 372 -5.23 31.94 11.68
N GLU A 373 -4.32 32.12 10.72
CA GLU A 373 -3.17 31.24 10.50
C GLU A 373 -1.97 31.68 11.34
N TRP A 374 -1.19 30.71 11.80
CA TRP A 374 -0.04 30.96 12.66
C TRP A 374 1.22 31.29 11.84
N GLN A 375 1.98 32.30 12.27
CA GLN A 375 3.24 32.73 11.60
C GLN A 375 4.51 32.38 12.41
N GLY A 376 4.36 31.80 13.61
CA GLY A 376 5.47 31.58 14.54
C GLY A 376 5.41 32.48 15.78
N GLY A 377 5.87 31.96 16.92
CA GLY A 377 5.76 32.67 18.20
C GLY A 377 4.31 33.03 18.53
N GLN A 378 4.04 34.29 18.85
CA GLN A 378 2.69 34.80 19.15
C GLN A 378 2.04 35.53 17.96
N GLN A 379 2.57 35.37 16.74
CA GLN A 379 2.10 36.09 15.55
C GLN A 379 1.06 35.28 14.76
N TYR A 380 -0.01 35.97 14.35
CA TYR A 380 -1.13 35.40 13.61
C TYR A 380 -1.57 36.35 12.51
N ASN A 381 -1.90 35.80 11.33
CA ASN A 381 -2.49 36.57 10.25
C ASN A 381 -3.95 36.16 10.07
N ARG A 382 -4.80 37.15 9.79
CA ARG A 382 -6.19 36.91 9.38
C ARG A 382 -6.19 36.14 8.06
N PHE A 383 -6.82 34.98 8.05
CA PHE A 383 -6.91 34.11 6.88
C PHE A 383 -8.24 34.28 6.14
N GLY A 384 -9.36 34.16 6.86
CA GLY A 384 -10.68 34.16 6.23
C GLY A 384 -11.81 33.98 7.22
N LEU A 385 -13.01 33.73 6.72
CA LEU A 385 -14.21 33.50 7.52
C LEU A 385 -14.61 32.02 7.49
N MET A 386 -15.03 31.51 8.64
CA MET A 386 -15.71 30.24 8.78
C MET A 386 -17.22 30.47 8.73
N ALA A 387 -17.92 29.69 7.91
CA ALA A 387 -19.37 29.69 7.89
C ALA A 387 -19.91 28.83 9.04
N VAL A 388 -20.72 29.46 9.89
CA VAL A 388 -21.42 28.84 11.00
C VAL A 388 -22.90 29.07 10.76
N ASP A 389 -23.72 28.02 10.77
CA ASP A 389 -25.18 28.14 10.68
C ASP A 389 -25.78 28.57 12.04
N ASP A 390 -27.05 28.97 12.04
CA ASP A 390 -27.69 29.46 13.27
C ASP A 390 -27.89 28.35 14.29
N GLY A 391 -28.15 27.12 13.85
CA GLY A 391 -28.29 25.97 14.75
C GLY A 391 -27.01 25.66 15.53
N LEU A 392 -25.86 25.62 14.84
CA LEU A 392 -24.56 25.42 15.47
C LEU A 392 -24.20 26.56 16.43
N TRP A 393 -24.54 27.80 16.06
CA TRP A 393 -24.32 28.96 16.93
C TRP A 393 -25.18 28.90 18.20
N GLU A 394 -26.47 28.62 18.08
CA GLU A 394 -27.36 28.44 19.24
C GLU A 394 -26.89 27.28 20.13
N HIS A 395 -26.40 26.20 19.53
CA HIS A 395 -25.84 25.08 20.28
C HIS A 395 -24.63 25.52 21.12
N TRP A 396 -23.65 26.21 20.54
CA TRP A 396 -22.48 26.69 21.29
C TRP A 396 -22.83 27.68 22.40
N LYS A 397 -23.83 28.54 22.19
CA LYS A 397 -24.38 29.40 23.25
C LYS A 397 -24.97 28.58 24.39
N SER A 398 -25.76 27.55 24.08
CA SER A 398 -26.42 26.71 25.08
C SER A 398 -25.45 25.91 25.96
N THR A 399 -24.28 25.54 25.41
CA THR A 399 -23.26 24.75 26.11
C THR A 399 -22.24 25.60 26.86
N SER A 400 -22.38 26.93 26.85
CA SER A 400 -21.41 27.88 27.43
C SER A 400 -19.96 27.59 27.02
N THR A 401 -19.78 27.11 25.79
CA THR A 401 -18.46 26.68 25.30
C THR A 401 -17.61 27.93 25.04
N PRO A 402 -16.42 28.08 25.65
CA PRO A 402 -15.50 29.14 25.26
C PRO A 402 -15.09 28.92 23.80
N LEU A 403 -15.16 29.96 22.97
CA LEU A 403 -14.83 29.87 21.54
C LEU A 403 -13.63 30.74 21.16
N GLN A 404 -13.47 31.88 21.84
CA GLN A 404 -12.43 32.84 21.51
C GLN A 404 -11.03 32.23 21.66
N ASN A 405 -10.19 32.44 20.65
CA ASN A 405 -8.79 31.99 20.58
C ASN A 405 -8.58 30.48 20.59
N ARG A 406 -9.63 29.66 20.48
CA ARG A 406 -9.48 28.21 20.37
C ARG A 406 -9.02 27.80 18.98
N VAL A 407 -8.33 26.67 18.92
CA VAL A 407 -7.97 26.07 17.64
C VAL A 407 -9.16 25.25 17.15
N VAL A 408 -9.58 25.52 15.92
CA VAL A 408 -10.62 24.79 15.19
C VAL A 408 -10.01 24.13 13.97
N GLU A 409 -10.37 22.87 13.76
CA GLU A 409 -10.15 22.17 12.50
C GLU A 409 -11.32 22.51 11.57
N VAL A 410 -11.03 22.90 10.34
CA VAL A 410 -12.03 23.25 9.32
C VAL A 410 -11.73 22.54 8.01
N ASN A 411 -12.76 22.27 7.23
CA ASN A 411 -12.62 21.80 5.85
C ASN A 411 -13.29 22.78 4.86
N TYR A 412 -12.86 22.76 3.62
CA TYR A 412 -13.43 23.61 2.58
C TYR A 412 -14.61 22.90 1.90
N SER A 413 -15.76 23.58 1.86
CA SER A 413 -16.94 23.13 1.13
C SER A 413 -16.92 23.75 -0.28
N PRO A 414 -16.70 22.96 -1.34
CA PRO A 414 -16.69 23.50 -2.71
C PRO A 414 -18.09 23.95 -3.18
N ASN A 415 -19.16 23.43 -2.58
CA ASN A 415 -20.54 23.71 -3.00
C ASN A 415 -20.97 25.15 -2.73
N ASP A 416 -20.56 25.71 -1.59
CA ASP A 416 -20.89 27.06 -1.15
C ASP A 416 -19.66 27.96 -1.04
N MET A 417 -18.48 27.44 -1.38
CA MET A 417 -17.19 28.12 -1.33
C MET A 417 -16.81 28.62 0.07
N THR A 418 -17.23 27.92 1.13
CA THR A 418 -16.97 28.33 2.52
C THR A 418 -16.10 27.35 3.32
N TRP A 419 -15.44 27.85 4.35
CA TRP A 419 -14.80 27.01 5.37
C TRP A 419 -15.84 26.58 6.40
N ARG A 420 -15.94 25.29 6.66
CA ARG A 420 -16.91 24.69 7.59
C ARG A 420 -16.20 24.16 8.82
N PHE A 421 -16.83 24.32 9.97
CA PHE A 421 -16.34 23.76 11.22
C PHE A 421 -16.30 22.22 11.15
N PHE A 422 -15.17 21.63 11.51
CA PHE A 422 -15.03 20.17 11.62
C PHE A 422 -15.01 19.76 13.09
N ARG A 423 -14.07 20.28 13.89
CA ARG A 423 -14.00 20.06 15.35
C ARG A 423 -13.11 21.07 16.05
N PHE A 424 -13.16 21.08 17.38
CA PHE A 424 -12.15 21.75 18.19
C PHE A 424 -10.87 20.89 18.30
N ARG A 425 -9.73 21.57 18.42
CA ARG A 425 -8.39 20.98 18.57
C ARG A 425 -7.75 21.45 19.87
N ASP A 426 -8.35 21.05 20.98
CA ASP A 426 -7.84 21.41 22.31
C ASP A 426 -6.49 20.72 22.63
N ASP A 427 -6.09 19.74 21.79
CA ASP A 427 -4.75 19.14 21.78
C ASP A 427 -3.65 20.10 21.25
N LYS A 428 -4.04 21.26 20.70
CA LYS A 428 -3.13 22.19 20.05
C LYS A 428 -3.18 23.58 20.67
N GLU A 429 -2.00 24.11 20.96
CA GLU A 429 -1.84 25.52 21.36
C GLU A 429 -2.07 26.48 20.19
N HIS A 430 -1.70 26.08 18.97
CA HIS A 430 -1.75 26.90 17.77
C HIS A 430 -2.38 26.15 16.60
N GLY A 431 -2.97 26.91 15.67
CA GLY A 431 -3.34 26.37 14.35
C GLY A 431 -2.12 25.97 13.52
N ASN A 432 -2.36 25.56 12.29
CA ASN A 432 -1.28 25.25 11.36
C ASN A 432 -0.48 26.51 10.99
N HIS A 433 0.82 26.32 10.82
CA HIS A 433 1.71 27.37 10.30
C HIS A 433 1.32 27.73 8.85
N SER A 434 1.46 29.00 8.46
CA SER A 434 1.07 29.50 7.13
C SER A 434 1.67 28.73 5.94
N SER A 435 2.86 28.14 6.11
CA SER A 435 3.46 27.26 5.11
C SER A 435 2.71 25.93 4.93
N VAL A 436 2.07 25.41 5.97
CA VAL A 436 1.19 24.23 5.91
C VAL A 436 -0.14 24.63 5.29
N VAL A 437 -0.73 25.76 5.73
CA VAL A 437 -1.99 26.29 5.18
C VAL A 437 -1.90 26.42 3.66
N ARG A 438 -0.86 27.08 3.14
CA ARG A 438 -0.64 27.23 1.70
C ARG A 438 -0.57 25.90 0.95
N LYS A 439 0.15 24.90 1.49
CA LYS A 439 0.24 23.57 0.88
C LYS A 439 -1.10 22.85 0.83
N VAL A 440 -1.92 23.00 1.87
CA VAL A 440 -3.26 22.40 1.89
C VAL A 440 -4.18 23.13 0.90
N GLN A 441 -4.12 24.46 0.82
CA GLN A 441 -4.87 25.23 -0.18
C GLN A 441 -4.50 24.84 -1.61
N GLU A 442 -3.21 24.66 -1.91
CA GLU A 442 -2.74 24.14 -3.21
C GLU A 442 -3.33 22.74 -3.48
N SER A 443 -3.29 21.86 -2.48
CA SER A 443 -3.88 20.51 -2.60
C SER A 443 -5.40 20.52 -2.79
N ILE A 444 -6.11 21.51 -2.24
CA ILE A 444 -7.55 21.67 -2.45
C ILE A 444 -7.82 22.20 -3.87
N ARG A 445 -7.06 23.21 -4.31
CA ARG A 445 -7.22 23.84 -5.62
C ARG A 445 -6.95 22.87 -6.77
N ASP A 446 -5.83 22.16 -6.71
CA ASP A 446 -5.36 21.27 -7.78
C ASP A 446 -5.87 19.83 -7.62
N GLY A 447 -6.52 19.55 -6.50
CA GLY A 447 -7.04 18.25 -6.14
C GLY A 447 -8.22 17.82 -7.01
N VAL A 448 -8.45 16.52 -7.02
CA VAL A 448 -9.47 15.85 -7.82
C VAL A 448 -10.51 15.28 -6.87
N GLU A 449 -11.76 15.65 -7.03
CA GLU A 449 -12.84 15.10 -6.19
C GLU A 449 -13.15 13.64 -6.52
N ARG A 450 -13.81 12.95 -5.60
CA ARG A 450 -14.19 11.53 -5.78
C ARG A 450 -14.97 11.31 -7.09
N ASP A 451 -15.91 12.19 -7.39
CA ASP A 451 -16.76 12.07 -8.57
C ASP A 451 -16.00 12.32 -9.87
N GLU A 452 -15.06 13.28 -9.87
CA GLU A 452 -14.16 13.53 -11.01
C GLU A 452 -13.27 12.30 -11.27
N LEU A 453 -12.75 11.68 -10.21
CA LEU A 453 -11.96 10.45 -10.31
C LEU A 453 -12.78 9.27 -10.85
N LEU A 454 -14.04 9.13 -10.43
CA LEU A 454 -14.97 8.11 -10.94
C LEU A 454 -15.31 8.33 -12.42
N GLN A 455 -15.57 9.57 -12.84
CA GLN A 455 -15.87 9.92 -14.24
C GLN A 455 -14.70 9.56 -15.17
N ALA A 456 -13.46 9.75 -14.72
CA ALA A 456 -12.27 9.42 -15.51
C ALA A 456 -12.02 7.92 -15.69
N GLN A 457 -12.67 7.05 -14.91
CA GLN A 457 -12.41 5.60 -14.90
C GLN A 457 -12.54 4.95 -16.29
N ALA A 458 -13.59 5.31 -17.04
CA ALA A 458 -13.86 4.71 -18.35
C ALA A 458 -12.76 5.04 -19.37
N GLU A 459 -12.27 6.28 -19.37
CA GLU A 459 -11.17 6.72 -20.23
C GLU A 459 -9.85 6.07 -19.85
N ILE A 460 -9.53 5.98 -18.55
CA ILE A 460 -8.34 5.27 -18.05
C ILE A 460 -8.35 3.81 -18.51
N ARG A 461 -9.50 3.14 -18.40
CA ARG A 461 -9.67 1.75 -18.87
C ARG A 461 -9.46 1.63 -20.37
N SER A 462 -10.10 2.50 -21.17
CA SER A 462 -9.98 2.49 -22.62
C SER A 462 -8.52 2.66 -23.04
N ALA A 463 -7.82 3.66 -22.50
CA ALA A 463 -6.44 3.93 -22.81
C ALA A 463 -5.49 2.79 -22.37
N TRP A 464 -5.75 2.17 -21.21
CA TRP A 464 -5.02 0.96 -20.80
C TRP A 464 -5.17 -0.16 -21.83
N LYS A 465 -6.40 -0.45 -22.26
CA LYS A 465 -6.66 -1.54 -23.22
C LYS A 465 -6.05 -1.27 -24.58
N GLN A 466 -6.02 -0.02 -25.02
CA GLN A 466 -5.31 0.38 -26.23
C GLN A 466 -3.79 0.10 -26.10
N ARG A 467 -3.14 0.53 -25.00
CA ARG A 467 -1.72 0.23 -24.76
C ARG A 467 -1.42 -1.27 -24.72
N GLU A 468 -2.25 -2.04 -24.03
CA GLU A 468 -2.12 -3.49 -23.91
C GLU A 468 -2.18 -4.16 -25.30
N SER A 469 -3.14 -3.75 -26.15
CA SER A 469 -3.27 -4.26 -27.51
C SER A 469 -2.05 -3.92 -28.39
N TYR A 470 -1.55 -2.68 -28.30
CA TYR A 470 -0.38 -2.23 -29.05
C TYR A 470 0.89 -3.01 -28.65
N GLN A 471 1.11 -3.22 -27.35
CA GLN A 471 2.24 -4.01 -26.85
C GLN A 471 2.17 -5.47 -27.34
N GLN A 472 0.98 -6.07 -27.37
CA GLN A 472 0.79 -7.43 -27.88
C GLN A 472 1.10 -7.54 -29.37
N GLN A 473 0.64 -6.57 -30.18
CA GLN A 473 0.94 -6.53 -31.61
C GLN A 473 2.45 -6.40 -31.88
N GLN A 474 3.12 -5.50 -31.16
CA GLN A 474 4.58 -5.32 -31.26
C GLN A 474 5.34 -6.60 -30.90
N GLN A 475 4.95 -7.30 -29.84
CA GLN A 475 5.57 -8.58 -29.47
C GLN A 475 5.35 -9.66 -30.52
N GLN A 476 4.16 -9.72 -31.14
CA GLN A 476 3.88 -10.68 -32.21
C GLN A 476 4.73 -10.39 -33.46
N GLN A 477 4.85 -9.12 -33.86
CA GLN A 477 5.68 -8.71 -35.00
C GLN A 477 7.17 -9.06 -34.76
N GLN A 478 7.69 -8.78 -33.56
CA GLN A 478 9.07 -9.14 -33.20
C GLN A 478 9.30 -10.66 -33.22
N GLN A 479 8.34 -11.45 -32.75
CA GLN A 479 8.43 -12.92 -32.79
C GLN A 479 8.41 -13.46 -34.22
N GLN A 480 7.59 -12.88 -35.10
CA GLN A 480 7.56 -13.25 -36.52
C GLN A 480 8.88 -12.91 -37.21
N HIS A 481 9.44 -11.72 -36.96
CA HIS A 481 10.71 -11.31 -37.54
C HIS A 481 11.88 -12.20 -37.08
N GLN A 482 11.93 -12.56 -35.79
CA GLN A 482 12.95 -13.50 -35.27
C GLN A 482 12.81 -14.91 -35.85
N GLN A 483 11.58 -15.36 -36.14
CA GLN A 483 11.37 -16.64 -36.80
C GLN A 483 11.88 -16.59 -38.25
N GLN A 484 11.56 -15.54 -39.00
CA GLN A 484 12.02 -15.38 -40.39
C GLN A 484 13.56 -15.33 -40.48
N GLN A 485 14.23 -14.62 -39.57
CA GLN A 485 15.71 -14.60 -39.51
C GLN A 485 16.33 -15.94 -39.09
N HIS A 486 15.57 -16.87 -38.51
CA HIS A 486 16.07 -18.19 -38.15
C HIS A 486 15.91 -19.22 -39.27
N TYR A 487 15.05 -18.92 -40.26
CA TYR A 487 14.83 -19.75 -41.45
C TYR A 487 15.68 -19.29 -42.66
N GLN A 488 16.27 -18.10 -42.60
CA GLN A 488 17.36 -17.65 -43.48
C GLN A 488 18.71 -18.04 -42.87
#